data_AF-A0A6G2FUX0-F1
#
_entry.id   AF-A0A6G2FUX0-F1
#
_cell.length_a   1.000
_cell.length_b   1.000
_cell.length_c   1.000
_cell.angle_alpha   90.00
_cell.angle_beta   90.00
_cell.angle_gamma   90.00
#
_symmetry.space_group_name_H-M   'P 1'
#
loop_
_entity.id
_entity.type
_entity.pdbx_description
1 polymer ?
#
loop_
_entity_poly.entity_id
_entity_poly.type
_entity_poly.pdbx_seq_one_letter_code
_entity_poly.pdbx_strand_id
1 'polypeptide(L)' 'MADELTDDLKAEVWSLFESGVLSEEVVRDLLGDRSFERRAADRRAPQDLFWGDANQFFAW' A
#
# COMPACT_ATOMS: atom_id res chain seq x y z
N MET A 1 9.59 12.14 23.07
CA MET A 1 8.68 11.03 22.77
C MET A 1 8.65 10.94 21.25
N ALA A 2 8.93 9.77 20.68
CA ALA A 2 8.81 9.59 19.23
C ALA A 2 7.34 9.83 18.89
N ASP A 3 7.09 10.96 18.21
CA ASP A 3 5.77 11.44 17.86
C ASP A 3 5.14 10.41 16.93
N GLU A 4 4.22 9.61 17.47
CA GLU A 4 3.53 8.58 16.70
C GLU A 4 2.73 9.29 15.61
N LEU A 5 3.04 9.02 14.34
CA LEU A 5 2.32 9.62 13.22
C LEU A 5 0.80 9.46 13.43
N THR A 6 0.07 10.57 13.37
CA THR A 6 -1.39 10.56 13.37
C THR A 6 -1.91 9.76 12.17
N ASP A 7 -3.10 9.19 12.29
CA ASP A 7 -3.67 8.35 11.22
C ASP A 7 -3.82 9.11 9.90
N ASP A 8 -4.09 10.42 9.96
CA ASP A 8 -4.13 11.32 8.80
C ASP A 8 -2.77 11.40 8.11
N LEU A 9 -1.69 11.60 8.87
CA LEU A 9 -0.34 11.68 8.33
C LEU A 9 0.12 10.33 7.76
N LYS A 10 -0.30 9.22 8.38
CA LYS A 10 -0.08 7.87 7.83
C LYS A 10 -0.78 7.68 6.50
N ALA A 11 -1.94 8.29 6.27
CA ALA A 11 -2.66 8.20 5.00
C ALA A 11 -1.96 9.03 3.90
N GLU A 12 -1.44 10.21 4.25
CA GLU A 12 -0.68 11.05 3.32
C GLU A 12 0.62 10.39 2.88
N VAL A 13 1.40 9.83 3.82
CA VAL A 13 2.64 9.09 3.50
C VAL A 13 2.35 7.92 2.56
N TRP A 14 1.23 7.22 2.76
CA TRP A 14 0.79 6.16 1.85
C TRP A 14 0.43 6.70 0.46
N SER A 15 -0.30 7.81 0.38
CA SER A 15 -0.64 8.44 -0.91
C SER A 15 0.59 8.86 -1.71
N LEU A 16 1.63 9.38 -1.04
CA LEU A 16 2.90 9.73 -1.66
C LEU A 16 3.68 8.51 -2.16
N PHE A 17 3.62 7.39 -1.42
CA PHE A 17 4.14 6.10 -1.87
C PHE A 17 3.43 5.62 -3.14
N GLU A 18 2.09 5.65 -3.15
CA GLU A 18 1.29 5.21 -4.30
C GLU A 18 1.52 6.06 -5.55
N SER A 19 1.84 7.33 -5.34
CA SER A 19 2.20 8.27 -6.41
C SER A 19 3.63 8.09 -6.94
N GLY A 20 4.41 7.19 -6.34
CA GLY A 20 5.81 6.93 -6.68
C GLY A 20 6.79 8.02 -6.23
N VAL A 21 6.34 8.95 -5.36
CA VAL A 21 7.17 10.04 -4.83
C VAL A 21 8.10 9.54 -3.73
N LEU A 22 7.61 8.62 -2.89
CA LEU A 22 8.39 7.98 -1.83
C LEU A 22 8.73 6.54 -2.20
N SER A 23 9.95 6.12 -1.87
CA SER A 23 10.38 4.73 -2.00
C SER A 23 9.85 3.87 -0.85
N GLU A 24 9.73 2.56 -1.08
CA GLU A 24 9.26 1.60 -0.06
C GLU A 24 10.07 1.68 1.23
N GLU A 25 11.40 1.79 1.15
CA GLU A 25 12.29 1.91 2.31
C GLU A 25 11.93 3.11 3.21
N VAL A 26 11.71 4.28 2.59
CA VAL A 26 11.33 5.52 3.29
C VAL A 26 9.96 5.39 3.95
N VAL A 27 9.03 4.73 3.26
CA VAL A 27 7.66 4.57 3.74
C VAL A 27 7.60 3.55 4.89
N ARG A 28 8.42 2.50 4.85
CA ARG A 28 8.59 1.55 5.95
C ARG A 28 9.19 2.21 7.19
N ASP A 29 10.16 3.10 7.03
CA ASP A 29 10.75 3.88 8.14
C ASP A 29 9.71 4.81 8.78
N LEU A 30 8.88 5.49 7.97
CA LEU A 30 7.87 6.44 8.45
C LEU A 30 6.62 5.77 9.05
N LEU A 31 6.09 4.70 8.44
CA LEU A 31 4.87 4.03 8.90
C LEU A 31 5.15 2.90 9.90
N GLY A 32 6.37 2.37 9.90
CA GLY A 32 6.74 1.11 10.51
C GLY A 32 6.33 -0.09 9.65
N ASP A 33 7.15 -1.14 9.67
CA ASP A 33 6.95 -2.36 8.87
C ASP A 33 5.55 -2.97 9.04
N ARG A 34 5.05 -3.05 10.27
CA ARG A 34 3.74 -3.66 10.54
C ARG A 34 2.58 -2.90 9.90
N SER A 35 2.65 -1.56 9.89
CA SER A 35 1.62 -0.71 9.30
C SER A 35 1.69 -0.74 7.78
N PHE A 36 2.91 -0.78 7.23
CA PHE A 36 3.15 -0.93 5.81
C PHE A 36 2.59 -2.26 5.28
N GLU A 37 2.97 -3.39 5.88
CA GLU A 37 2.51 -4.72 5.46
C GLU A 37 0.98 -4.85 5.56
N ARG A 38 0.36 -4.26 6.60
CA ARG A 38 -1.10 -4.25 6.74
C ARG A 38 -1.78 -3.51 5.58
N ARG A 39 -1.30 -2.31 5.23
CA ARG A 39 -1.87 -1.55 4.09
C ARG A 39 -1.56 -2.17 2.75
N ALA A 40 -0.38 -2.78 2.59
CA ALA A 40 -0.02 -3.52 1.38
C ALA A 40 -0.93 -4.75 1.20
N ALA A 41 -1.25 -5.47 2.27
CA ALA A 41 -2.18 -6.60 2.26
C ALA A 41 -3.62 -6.15 1.94
N ASP A 42 -4.08 -5.06 2.56
CA ASP A 42 -5.39 -4.46 2.29
C ASP A 42 -5.53 -4.00 0.83
N ARG A 43 -4.44 -3.58 0.17
CA ARG A 43 -4.39 -3.24 -1.26
C ARG A 43 -4.23 -4.46 -2.19
N ARG A 44 -3.63 -5.55 -1.71
CA ARG A 44 -3.49 -6.79 -2.50
C ARG A 44 -4.84 -7.50 -2.64
N ALA A 45 -5.66 -7.49 -1.58
CA ALA A 45 -7.00 -8.09 -1.55
C ALA A 45 -7.97 -7.60 -2.66
N PRO A 46 -8.08 -6.30 -3.01
CA PRO A 46 -9.01 -5.85 -4.04
C PRO A 46 -8.60 -6.25 -5.47
N GLN A 47 -7.35 -6.59 -5.72
CA GLN A 47 -6.86 -6.88 -7.07
C GLN A 47 -6.97 -8.37 -7.42
N ASP A 48 -6.82 -9.27 -6.45
CA ASP A 48 -7.01 -10.71 -6.64
C ASP A 48 -8.46 -11.08 -7.02
N LEU A 49 -9.43 -10.24 -6.68
CA LEU A 49 -10.84 -10.41 -7.09
C LEU A 49 -11.10 -10.04 -8.57
N PHE A 50 -10.24 -9.23 -9.21
CA PHE A 50 -10.37 -8.90 -10.64
C PHE A 50 -9.58 -9.86 -11.55
N TRP A 51 -8.51 -10.49 -11.05
CA TRP A 51 -7.69 -11.43 -11.84
C TRP A 51 -8.25 -12.85 -11.92
N GLY A 52 -9.30 -13.18 -11.18
CA GLY A 52 -10.08 -14.40 -11.40
C GLY A 52 -10.90 -14.39 -12.71
N ASP A 53 -11.07 -13.22 -13.32
CA ASP A 53 -11.93 -13.02 -14.50
C ASP A 53 -11.14 -12.43 -15.70
N ALA A 54 -10.06 -11.67 -15.47
CA ALA A 54 -9.26 -11.09 -16.56
C ALA A 54 -8.55 -12.12 -17.48
N ASN A 55 -8.36 -13.36 -17.01
CA ASN A 55 -7.75 -14.43 -17.80
C ASN A 55 -8.69 -14.99 -18.90
N GLN A 56 -9.97 -14.57 -18.93
CA GLN A 56 -10.90 -14.92 -20.01
C GLN A 56 -10.73 -14.06 -21.27
N PHE A 57 -10.08 -12.89 -21.16
CA PHE A 57 -9.90 -11.97 -22.28
C PHE A 57 -8.67 -12.26 -23.15
N PHE A 58 -7.75 -13.11 -22.67
CA PHE A 58 -6.49 -13.44 -23.37
C PHE A 58 -6.37 -14.92 -23.77
N ALA A 59 -7.41 -15.72 -23.56
CA ALA A 59 -7.48 -17.10 -24.05
C ALA A 59 -8.07 -17.14 -25.47
N TRP A 60 -7.24 -16.86 -26.47
CA TRP A 60 -7.54 -17.16 -27.88
C TRP A 60 -6.41 -17.98 -28.49
#